data_AF-A0A936IIY3-F1
#
_entry.id   AF-A0A936IIY3-F1
#
_cell.length_a   1.000
_cell.length_b   1.000
_cell.length_c   1.000
_cell.angle_alpha   90.00
_cell.angle_beta   90.00
_cell.angle_gamma   90.00
#
_symmetry.space_group_name_H-M   'P 1'
#
loop_
_entity.id
_entity.type
_entity.pdbx_description
1 polymer ?
#
loop_
_entity_poly.entity_id
_entity_poly.type
_entity_poly.pdbx_seq_one_letter_code
_entity_poly.pdbx_strand_id
1 'polypeptide(L)'
;MRHGLSALLICLLAATTALAQANPERPGRESGRRGAAAGPRDQRPGREARGDRERAPRGEREAVRELRAALRLTAEQQPAFDAAARAYLDGLEEMRLNGQRAPDLMDDFRDAARNRDEAKLAELRPKMEEMRRQREELRATFIETIRPTLSDAQNEALDRFARGGPRGGRFGPDGRGWERMLETLPERLEMTPEQVTKFDAVVAEHRETLAAHREEIQPLVQEMRAARQAGDDERAAELREQIEQARAGVGGPGALRTRLSEFLTPEQMTRLDDLWPQLDGAPRQLDARRMFDAARRLDLTRDQSEKLRALERQARTQRGEGPDRRALQAERAAKLRADILAILTEPQKAEFEKLMQRAERAPRRGGPGGPGGPGRPGGPDDGAFPPPPPPPPPPLDDDEDEI
;
A
#
# COMPACT_ATOMS: atom_id res chain seq x y z
N MET A 1 20.24 -30.81 -44.71
CA MET A 1 20.36 -30.88 -46.18
C MET A 1 19.37 -29.95 -46.85
N ARG A 2 19.86 -28.79 -47.30
CA ARG A 2 19.42 -27.93 -48.42
C ARG A 2 19.77 -26.48 -48.05
N HIS A 3 20.89 -26.05 -48.62
CA HIS A 3 21.49 -24.73 -48.55
C HIS A 3 20.88 -23.80 -49.61
N GLY A 4 20.97 -22.50 -49.34
CA GLY A 4 20.79 -21.39 -50.27
C GLY A 4 20.75 -20.11 -49.42
N LEU A 5 21.81 -19.36 -49.15
CA LEU A 5 22.96 -18.87 -49.94
C LEU A 5 22.56 -17.99 -51.13
N SER A 6 22.41 -16.69 -50.84
CA SER A 6 22.60 -15.52 -51.70
C SER A 6 22.78 -14.34 -50.73
N ALA A 7 23.99 -13.91 -50.33
CA ALA A 7 25.13 -13.37 -51.05
C ALA A 7 24.88 -12.00 -51.71
N LEU A 8 25.66 -11.01 -51.25
CA LEU A 8 26.10 -9.75 -51.87
C LEU A 8 25.14 -8.54 -51.96
N LEU A 9 25.42 -7.49 -51.18
CA LEU A 9 26.21 -6.34 -51.67
C LEU A 9 26.76 -5.48 -50.50
N ILE A 10 28.07 -5.28 -50.52
CA ILE A 10 28.89 -4.43 -49.63
C ILE A 10 29.26 -3.15 -50.41
N CYS A 11 29.35 -2.02 -49.70
CA CYS A 11 30.23 -0.83 -49.91
C CYS A 11 29.45 0.49 -49.71
N LEU A 12 29.67 1.19 -48.58
CA LEU A 12 30.70 2.23 -48.36
C LEU A 12 30.30 3.59 -48.95
N LEU A 13 30.04 4.57 -48.08
CA LEU A 13 30.64 5.91 -48.16
C LEU A 13 30.35 6.70 -46.86
N ALA A 14 31.43 6.96 -46.12
CA ALA A 14 31.49 8.01 -45.12
C ALA A 14 31.76 9.34 -45.84
N ALA A 15 31.07 10.41 -45.44
CA ALA A 15 31.56 11.77 -45.59
C ALA A 15 30.85 12.71 -44.61
N THR A 16 31.68 13.32 -43.77
CA THR A 16 31.45 14.45 -42.88
C THR A 16 31.00 15.70 -43.64
N THR A 17 30.01 16.42 -43.11
CA THR A 17 29.94 17.89 -43.25
C THR A 17 29.30 18.50 -42.02
N ALA A 18 30.07 19.38 -41.38
CA ALA A 18 29.64 20.36 -40.40
C ALA A 18 28.78 21.44 -41.07
N LEU A 19 27.76 21.90 -40.37
CA LEU A 19 27.03 23.17 -40.52
C LEU A 19 26.26 23.33 -39.20
N ALA A 20 26.71 24.09 -38.20
CA ALA A 20 26.78 25.54 -38.16
C ALA A 20 25.49 26.19 -38.69
N GLN A 21 24.46 26.22 -37.84
CA GLN A 21 23.41 27.22 -37.96
C GLN A 21 23.24 27.96 -36.64
N ALA A 22 23.60 29.24 -36.73
CA ALA A 22 23.36 30.30 -35.79
C ALA A 22 21.86 30.37 -35.45
N ASN A 23 21.56 30.51 -34.16
CA ASN A 23 20.23 30.84 -33.68
C ASN A 23 20.21 32.33 -33.32
N PRO A 24 19.44 33.18 -34.02
CA PRO A 24 19.41 34.61 -33.77
C PRO A 24 18.65 34.91 -32.47
N GLU A 25 19.26 35.80 -31.69
CA GLU A 25 18.66 36.83 -30.84
C GLU A 25 17.22 36.58 -30.35
N ARG A 26 17.11 36.11 -29.09
CA ARG A 26 15.90 36.30 -28.31
C ARG A 26 15.93 37.71 -27.67
N PRO A 27 14.96 38.59 -27.96
CA PRO A 27 14.85 39.87 -27.28
C PRO A 27 14.50 39.65 -25.81
N GLY A 28 15.19 40.40 -24.95
CA GLY A 28 15.04 40.39 -23.50
C GLY A 28 13.61 40.63 -23.06
N ARG A 29 13.09 39.72 -22.24
CA ARG A 29 11.96 40.01 -21.36
C ARG A 29 12.52 40.67 -20.12
N GLU A 30 12.47 42.00 -20.12
CA GLU A 30 12.48 42.83 -18.92
C GLU A 30 11.40 42.33 -17.96
N SER A 31 11.79 41.52 -16.98
CA SER A 31 10.98 41.30 -15.79
C SER A 31 11.06 42.57 -14.94
N GLY A 32 10.05 43.42 -15.10
CA GLY A 32 9.82 44.59 -14.26
C GLY A 32 9.88 44.24 -12.78
N ARG A 33 10.97 44.69 -12.16
CA ARG A 33 11.19 44.82 -10.72
C ARG A 33 10.14 45.80 -10.17
N ARG A 34 8.95 45.32 -9.83
CA ARG A 34 8.08 46.02 -8.87
C ARG A 34 8.39 45.45 -7.49
N GLY A 35 9.11 46.26 -6.72
CA GLY A 35 9.32 46.04 -5.30
C GLY A 35 7.98 46.01 -4.58
N ALA A 36 7.57 44.81 -4.16
CA ALA A 36 6.69 44.65 -3.03
C ALA A 36 7.61 44.41 -1.83
N ALA A 37 7.55 45.32 -0.87
CA ALA A 37 8.30 45.27 0.37
C ALA A 37 8.19 43.89 1.01
N ALA A 38 9.33 43.20 1.13
CA ALA A 38 9.47 42.04 1.98
C ALA A 38 9.42 42.53 3.42
N GLY A 39 8.21 42.58 3.99
CA GLY A 39 8.05 42.69 5.43
C GLY A 39 8.69 41.47 6.10
N PRO A 40 9.30 41.63 7.28
CA PRO A 40 9.92 40.54 7.99
C PRO A 40 8.85 39.47 8.27
N ARG A 41 9.04 38.27 7.72
CA ARG A 41 8.31 37.06 8.14
C ARG A 41 8.87 36.59 9.48
N ASP A 42 8.88 37.50 10.45
CA ASP A 42 9.08 37.16 11.84
C ASP A 42 7.73 36.73 12.42
N GLN A 43 7.78 35.62 13.14
CA GLN A 43 6.73 35.18 14.05
C GLN A 43 5.42 34.77 13.37
N ARG A 44 5.44 33.64 12.66
CA ARG A 44 4.32 32.71 12.87
C ARG A 44 4.40 32.33 14.36
N PRO A 45 3.41 32.68 15.19
CA PRO A 45 3.39 32.25 16.58
C PRO A 45 3.59 30.74 16.56
N GLY A 46 4.54 30.30 17.39
CA GLY A 46 4.95 28.93 17.47
C GLY A 46 3.72 28.05 17.44
N ARG A 47 3.81 26.97 16.66
CA ARG A 47 2.97 25.79 16.86
C ARG A 47 3.39 25.15 18.20
N GLU A 48 3.41 25.96 19.25
CA GLU A 48 3.57 25.59 20.62
C GLU A 48 2.41 24.65 20.92
N ALA A 49 2.79 23.42 21.21
CA ALA A 49 2.05 22.54 22.09
C ALA A 49 0.52 22.63 21.93
N ARG A 50 -0.01 22.28 20.74
CA ARG A 50 -1.26 21.51 20.78
C ARG A 50 -0.89 20.24 21.48
N GLY A 51 -1.00 20.28 22.81
CA GLY A 51 -0.46 19.29 23.72
C GLY A 51 -0.72 17.95 23.11
N ASP A 52 0.38 17.29 22.73
CA ASP A 52 0.45 15.87 22.49
C ASP A 52 0.04 15.22 23.83
N ARG A 53 -1.26 15.30 24.12
CA ARG A 53 -1.95 14.30 24.92
C ARG A 53 -1.84 13.07 24.04
N GLU A 54 -0.67 12.45 24.16
CA GLU A 54 -0.24 11.14 23.68
C GLU A 54 -1.23 10.14 24.26
N ARG A 55 -2.43 10.12 23.67
CA ARG A 55 -3.44 9.11 23.95
C ARG A 55 -2.82 7.80 23.50
N ALA A 56 -2.91 6.76 24.34
CA ALA A 56 -2.72 5.36 23.94
C ALA A 56 -3.15 5.17 22.47
N PRO A 57 -2.37 4.39 21.67
CA PRO A 57 -2.53 4.35 20.23
C PRO A 57 -4.01 4.14 19.91
N ARG A 58 -4.63 5.11 19.20
CA ARG A 58 -6.09 5.18 18.97
C ARG A 58 -6.71 3.82 18.60
N GLY A 59 -5.95 2.97 17.93
CA GLY A 59 -6.32 1.61 17.57
C GLY A 59 -6.63 0.66 18.74
N GLU A 60 -5.95 0.71 19.89
CA GLU A 60 -6.21 -0.26 20.98
C GLU A 60 -7.49 0.07 21.74
N ARG A 61 -7.72 1.36 22.03
CA ARG A 61 -9.00 1.82 22.60
C ARG A 61 -10.18 1.56 21.67
N GLU A 62 -9.95 1.69 20.37
CA GLU A 62 -10.96 1.35 19.36
C GLU A 62 -11.21 -0.16 19.31
N ALA A 63 -10.18 -0.98 19.37
CA ALA A 63 -10.32 -2.43 19.35
C ALA A 63 -11.00 -2.99 20.61
N VAL A 64 -10.71 -2.45 21.79
CA VAL A 64 -11.45 -2.77 23.03
C VAL A 64 -12.93 -2.41 22.90
N ARG A 65 -13.24 -1.27 22.26
CA ARG A 65 -14.63 -0.85 21.99
C ARG A 65 -15.33 -1.75 20.97
N GLU A 66 -14.63 -2.13 19.91
CA GLU A 66 -15.12 -3.07 18.90
C GLU A 66 -15.37 -4.45 19.52
N LEU A 67 -14.46 -4.92 20.38
CA LEU A 67 -14.65 -6.16 21.14
C LEU A 67 -15.87 -6.07 22.07
N ARG A 68 -16.01 -4.97 22.83
CA ARG A 68 -17.18 -4.73 23.68
C ARG A 68 -18.49 -4.83 22.90
N ALA A 69 -18.53 -4.23 21.71
CA ALA A 69 -19.69 -4.29 20.83
C ALA A 69 -19.94 -5.71 20.29
N ALA A 70 -18.87 -6.41 19.88
CA ALA A 70 -18.95 -7.77 19.35
C ALA A 70 -19.44 -8.79 20.38
N LEU A 71 -19.02 -8.65 21.65
CA LEU A 71 -19.42 -9.56 22.72
C LEU A 71 -20.88 -9.37 23.18
N ARG A 72 -21.54 -8.26 22.82
CA ARG A 72 -22.93 -7.94 23.24
C ARG A 72 -23.15 -8.18 24.74
N LEU A 73 -22.27 -7.62 25.56
CA LEU A 73 -22.23 -7.83 27.00
C LEU A 73 -23.56 -7.43 27.68
N THR A 74 -23.99 -8.20 28.67
CA THR A 74 -25.12 -7.85 29.52
C THR A 74 -24.76 -6.71 30.49
N ALA A 75 -25.77 -6.11 31.12
CA ALA A 75 -25.57 -5.08 32.13
C ALA A 75 -24.72 -5.59 33.33
N GLU A 76 -24.81 -6.87 33.65
CA GLU A 76 -24.07 -7.51 34.75
C GLU A 76 -22.60 -7.77 34.38
N GLN A 77 -22.31 -8.08 33.12
CA GLN A 77 -20.95 -8.34 32.62
C GLN A 77 -20.15 -7.05 32.40
N GLN A 78 -20.84 -5.94 32.11
CA GLN A 78 -20.23 -4.67 31.72
C GLN A 78 -19.19 -4.13 32.71
N PRO A 79 -19.43 -4.12 34.03
CA PRO A 79 -18.46 -3.57 34.99
C PRO A 79 -17.15 -4.37 35.03
N ALA A 80 -17.23 -5.71 34.97
CA ALA A 80 -16.05 -6.57 34.99
C ALA A 80 -15.21 -6.39 33.71
N PHE A 81 -15.87 -6.31 32.55
CA PHE A 81 -15.19 -6.02 31.29
C PHE A 81 -14.53 -4.63 31.30
N ASP A 82 -15.26 -3.60 31.76
CA ASP A 82 -14.74 -2.22 31.77
C ASP A 82 -13.55 -2.07 32.74
N ALA A 83 -13.55 -2.78 33.87
CA ALA A 83 -12.42 -2.84 34.78
C ALA A 83 -11.19 -3.51 34.14
N ALA A 84 -11.37 -4.68 33.51
CA ALA A 84 -10.30 -5.40 32.81
C ALA A 84 -9.75 -4.58 31.63
N ALA A 85 -10.63 -3.95 30.85
CA ALA A 85 -10.28 -3.09 29.73
C ALA A 85 -9.47 -1.87 30.19
N ARG A 86 -9.83 -1.26 31.32
CA ARG A 86 -9.08 -0.15 31.90
C ARG A 86 -7.68 -0.61 32.34
N ALA A 87 -7.56 -1.71 33.07
CA ALA A 87 -6.27 -2.26 33.48
C ALA A 87 -5.36 -2.57 32.28
N TYR A 88 -5.92 -3.16 31.22
CA TYR A 88 -5.20 -3.41 29.97
C TYR A 88 -4.68 -2.13 29.31
N LEU A 89 -5.53 -1.12 29.17
CA LEU A 89 -5.17 0.15 28.54
C LEU A 89 -4.18 0.96 29.38
N ASP A 90 -4.30 0.91 30.70
CA ASP A 90 -3.36 1.55 31.63
C ASP A 90 -1.98 0.87 31.56
N GLY A 91 -1.93 -0.47 31.49
CA GLY A 91 -0.67 -1.20 31.28
C GLY A 91 0.02 -0.86 29.94
N LEU A 92 -0.75 -0.69 28.86
CA LEU A 92 -0.21 -0.21 27.58
C LEU A 92 0.32 1.22 27.65
N GLU A 93 -0.30 2.08 28.45
CA GLU A 93 0.13 3.45 28.67
C GLU A 93 1.39 3.50 29.53
N GLU A 94 1.50 2.66 30.56
CA GLU A 94 2.69 2.53 31.39
C GLU A 94 3.90 2.06 30.56
N MET A 95 3.73 1.03 29.72
CA MET A 95 4.77 0.61 28.75
C MET A 95 5.26 1.78 27.89
N ARG A 96 4.34 2.68 27.49
CA ARG A 96 4.67 3.86 26.69
C ARG A 96 5.47 4.90 27.49
N LEU A 97 5.14 5.11 28.76
CA LEU A 97 5.81 6.05 29.65
C LEU A 97 7.21 5.59 30.07
N ASN A 98 7.42 4.28 30.21
CA ASN A 98 8.71 3.68 30.61
C ASN A 98 9.78 3.66 29.49
N GLY A 99 9.70 4.59 28.53
CA GLY A 99 10.73 4.79 27.50
C GLY A 99 10.71 3.79 26.35
N GLN A 100 9.77 2.85 26.32
CA GLN A 100 9.58 1.92 25.19
C GLN A 100 8.46 2.41 24.26
N ARG A 101 8.63 3.63 23.74
CA ARG A 101 7.66 4.19 22.78
C ARG A 101 7.72 3.35 21.51
N ALA A 102 6.71 2.50 21.33
CA ALA A 102 6.55 1.69 20.14
C ALA A 102 6.64 2.49 18.82
N PRO A 103 6.12 3.73 18.72
CA PRO A 103 6.32 4.55 17.54
C PRO A 103 7.80 4.86 17.29
N ASP A 104 8.51 5.34 18.30
CA ASP A 104 9.91 5.76 18.21
C ASP A 104 10.81 4.57 17.86
N LEU A 105 10.63 3.42 18.53
CA LEU A 105 11.36 2.19 18.20
C LEU A 105 11.11 1.73 16.75
N MET A 106 9.88 1.88 16.26
CA MET A 106 9.54 1.52 14.87
C MET A 106 10.11 2.51 13.86
N ASP A 107 10.17 3.79 14.20
CA ASP A 107 10.75 4.83 13.35
C ASP A 107 12.28 4.67 13.30
N ASP A 108 12.93 4.47 14.44
CA ASP A 108 14.36 4.11 14.54
C ASP A 108 14.68 2.85 13.74
N PHE A 109 13.83 1.81 13.84
CA PHE A 109 14.02 0.58 13.08
C PHE A 109 13.89 0.81 11.57
N ARG A 110 12.92 1.63 11.13
CA ARG A 110 12.76 1.97 9.71
C ARG A 110 13.93 2.81 9.21
N ASP A 111 14.44 3.72 10.01
CA ASP A 111 15.55 4.58 9.63
C ASP A 111 16.86 3.78 9.59
N ALA A 112 17.12 2.92 10.58
CA ALA A 112 18.22 1.97 10.54
C ALA A 112 18.15 1.05 9.32
N ALA A 113 16.96 0.51 8.99
CA ALA A 113 16.76 -0.30 7.79
C ALA A 113 16.98 0.49 6.49
N ARG A 114 16.51 1.74 6.43
CA ARG A 114 16.73 2.62 5.26
C ARG A 114 18.22 2.90 5.04
N ASN A 115 18.95 3.09 6.12
CA ASN A 115 20.38 3.41 6.12
C ASN A 115 21.29 2.17 6.08
N ARG A 116 20.71 0.95 6.12
CA ARG A 116 21.46 -0.32 6.23
C ARG A 116 22.40 -0.37 7.45
N ASP A 117 21.97 0.23 8.55
CA ASP A 117 22.70 0.21 9.82
C ASP A 117 22.42 -1.11 10.56
N GLU A 118 23.20 -2.15 10.22
CA GLU A 118 23.05 -3.49 10.80
C GLU A 118 23.30 -3.52 12.31
N ALA A 119 24.21 -2.68 12.81
CA ALA A 119 24.49 -2.60 14.24
C ALA A 119 23.26 -2.07 14.99
N LYS A 120 22.63 -1.00 14.48
CA LYS A 120 21.42 -0.45 15.07
C LYS A 120 20.23 -1.40 14.94
N LEU A 121 20.11 -2.10 13.82
CA LEU A 121 19.07 -3.13 13.66
C LEU A 121 19.25 -4.28 14.66
N ALA A 122 20.48 -4.75 14.90
CA ALA A 122 20.77 -5.78 15.89
C ALA A 122 20.42 -5.31 17.32
N GLU A 123 20.63 -4.04 17.64
CA GLU A 123 20.24 -3.44 18.92
C GLU A 123 18.71 -3.32 19.08
N LEU A 124 18.01 -2.94 18.02
CA LEU A 124 16.56 -2.66 18.05
C LEU A 124 15.68 -3.91 18.01
N ARG A 125 16.12 -4.99 17.34
CA ARG A 125 15.37 -6.26 17.26
C ARG A 125 14.94 -6.82 18.62
N PRO A 126 15.83 -7.03 19.61
CA PRO A 126 15.43 -7.58 20.91
C PRO A 126 14.49 -6.64 21.67
N LYS A 127 14.65 -5.31 21.55
CA LYS A 127 13.73 -4.33 22.14
C LYS A 127 12.32 -4.44 21.56
N MET A 128 12.23 -4.62 20.23
CA MET A 128 10.97 -4.82 19.52
C MET A 128 10.30 -6.15 19.88
N GLU A 129 11.08 -7.21 20.06
CA GLU A 129 10.59 -8.52 20.51
C GLU A 129 10.08 -8.47 21.95
N GLU A 130 10.84 -7.88 22.87
CA GLU A 130 10.45 -7.68 24.26
C GLU A 130 9.14 -6.90 24.37
N MET A 131 9.04 -5.77 23.66
CA MET A 131 7.83 -4.96 23.63
C MET A 131 6.62 -5.74 23.05
N ARG A 132 6.84 -6.60 22.04
CA ARG A 132 5.77 -7.48 21.52
C ARG A 132 5.34 -8.48 22.58
N ARG A 133 6.28 -9.14 23.25
CA ARG A 133 6.00 -10.11 24.33
C ARG A 133 5.19 -9.46 25.45
N GLN A 134 5.62 -8.31 25.96
CA GLN A 134 4.91 -7.58 27.00
C GLN A 134 3.48 -7.19 26.59
N ARG A 135 3.28 -6.76 25.33
CA ARG A 135 1.93 -6.49 24.81
C ARG A 135 1.07 -7.74 24.68
N GLU A 136 1.66 -8.86 24.30
CA GLU A 136 0.99 -10.15 24.23
C GLU A 136 0.60 -10.66 25.62
N GLU A 137 1.48 -10.51 26.61
CA GLU A 137 1.21 -10.82 28.02
C GLU A 137 0.07 -9.98 28.58
N LEU A 138 0.11 -8.64 28.43
CA LEU A 138 -0.99 -7.76 28.85
C LEU A 138 -2.32 -8.17 28.19
N ARG A 139 -2.27 -8.55 26.92
CA ARG A 139 -3.45 -9.00 26.17
C ARG A 139 -3.96 -10.35 26.66
N ALA A 140 -3.07 -11.30 26.96
CA ALA A 140 -3.42 -12.60 27.51
C ALA A 140 -4.10 -12.43 28.88
N THR A 141 -3.52 -11.63 29.78
CA THR A 141 -4.09 -11.29 31.09
C THR A 141 -5.47 -10.66 30.94
N PHE A 142 -5.65 -9.73 30.00
CA PHE A 142 -6.96 -9.14 29.71
C PHE A 142 -8.00 -10.19 29.30
N ILE A 143 -7.64 -11.09 28.38
CA ILE A 143 -8.51 -12.17 27.90
C ILE A 143 -8.87 -13.14 29.04
N GLU A 144 -7.89 -13.59 29.82
CA GLU A 144 -8.10 -14.49 30.95
C GLU A 144 -8.99 -13.87 32.03
N THR A 145 -8.85 -12.57 32.29
CA THR A 145 -9.65 -11.85 33.28
C THR A 145 -11.14 -11.82 32.91
N ILE A 146 -11.46 -11.59 31.63
CA ILE A 146 -12.86 -11.45 31.21
C ILE A 146 -13.52 -12.81 30.91
N ARG A 147 -12.75 -13.83 30.50
CA ARG A 147 -13.28 -15.14 30.07
C ARG A 147 -14.29 -15.78 31.04
N PRO A 148 -14.09 -15.78 32.38
CA PRO A 148 -15.05 -16.38 33.32
C PRO A 148 -16.38 -15.63 33.42
N THR A 149 -16.43 -14.38 32.96
CA THR A 149 -17.64 -13.55 32.99
C THR A 149 -18.51 -13.72 31.75
N LEU A 150 -17.99 -14.38 30.72
CA LEU A 150 -18.62 -14.53 29.42
C LEU A 150 -19.31 -15.88 29.28
N SER A 151 -20.38 -15.93 28.48
CA SER A 151 -20.98 -17.18 28.04
C SER A 151 -20.10 -17.90 27.02
N ASP A 152 -20.38 -19.17 26.74
CA ASP A 152 -19.61 -19.96 25.75
C ASP A 152 -19.60 -19.32 24.36
N ALA A 153 -20.75 -18.82 23.89
CA ALA A 153 -20.84 -18.12 22.61
C ALA A 153 -20.00 -16.82 22.57
N GLN A 154 -19.96 -16.09 23.68
CA GLN A 154 -19.13 -14.89 23.82
C GLN A 154 -17.64 -15.26 23.90
N ASN A 155 -17.29 -16.38 24.53
CA ASN A 155 -15.93 -16.90 24.58
C ASN A 155 -15.42 -17.29 23.18
N GLU A 156 -16.27 -17.88 22.34
CA GLU A 156 -15.91 -18.15 20.95
C GLU A 156 -15.65 -16.85 20.16
N ALA A 157 -16.48 -15.82 20.37
CA ALA A 157 -16.29 -14.50 19.78
C ALA A 157 -14.99 -13.84 20.29
N LEU A 158 -14.67 -13.99 21.58
CA LEU A 158 -13.42 -13.55 22.17
C LEU A 158 -12.22 -14.27 21.56
N ASP A 159 -12.29 -15.59 21.36
CA ASP A 159 -11.23 -16.39 20.74
C ASP A 159 -11.01 -16.01 19.27
N ARG A 160 -12.09 -15.72 18.54
CA ARG A 160 -12.02 -15.17 17.18
C ARG A 160 -11.29 -13.83 17.16
N PHE A 161 -11.58 -12.95 18.12
CA PHE A 161 -10.88 -11.69 18.29
C PHE A 161 -9.42 -11.88 18.71
N ALA A 162 -9.14 -12.83 19.62
CA ALA A 162 -7.82 -13.18 20.11
C ALA A 162 -6.90 -13.63 18.95
N ARG A 163 -7.37 -14.58 18.13
CA ARG A 163 -6.67 -15.05 16.92
C ARG A 163 -6.55 -13.96 15.85
N GLY A 164 -7.51 -13.04 15.80
CA GLY A 164 -7.58 -12.02 14.77
C GLY A 164 -6.69 -10.80 14.98
N GLY A 165 -6.47 -10.38 16.22
CA GLY A 165 -5.75 -9.16 16.54
C GLY A 165 -6.52 -7.87 16.18
N PRO A 166 -6.52 -6.86 17.06
CA PRO A 166 -7.04 -5.49 16.81
C PRO A 166 -6.69 -4.86 15.46
N ARG A 167 -5.47 -5.12 14.97
CA ARG A 167 -4.88 -4.38 13.85
C ARG A 167 -4.93 -5.09 12.51
N GLY A 168 -5.21 -6.38 12.46
CA GLY A 168 -5.33 -7.05 11.16
C GLY A 168 -6.72 -6.91 10.52
N GLY A 169 -7.67 -6.27 11.20
CA GLY A 169 -9.08 -6.30 10.82
C GLY A 169 -9.64 -5.09 10.09
N ARG A 170 -8.94 -3.95 10.02
CA ARG A 170 -9.62 -2.71 9.57
C ARG A 170 -9.37 -2.27 8.13
N PHE A 171 -8.17 -2.44 7.57
CA PHE A 171 -7.87 -1.96 6.21
C PHE A 171 -6.74 -2.72 5.50
N GLY A 172 -6.44 -3.95 5.93
CA GLY A 172 -5.60 -4.86 5.16
C GLY A 172 -6.45 -5.58 4.10
N PRO A 173 -5.95 -5.83 2.88
CA PRO A 173 -6.59 -6.69 1.87
C PRO A 173 -6.67 -8.18 2.29
N ASP A 174 -6.65 -8.46 3.59
CA ASP A 174 -6.25 -9.71 4.21
C ASP A 174 -7.48 -10.61 4.52
N GLY A 175 -8.48 -10.63 3.64
CA GLY A 175 -9.59 -11.60 3.70
C GLY A 175 -10.72 -11.31 4.68
N ARG A 176 -10.53 -10.51 5.74
CA ARG A 176 -11.61 -10.25 6.74
C ARG A 176 -12.78 -9.41 6.27
N GLY A 177 -12.61 -8.62 5.21
CA GLY A 177 -13.72 -7.91 4.58
C GLY A 177 -14.69 -8.86 3.88
N TRP A 178 -14.16 -9.96 3.34
CA TRP A 178 -14.94 -11.00 2.68
C TRP A 178 -15.84 -11.73 3.67
N GLU A 179 -15.27 -12.21 4.79
CA GLU A 179 -16.00 -12.97 5.81
C GLU A 179 -17.16 -12.19 6.42
N ARG A 180 -16.92 -10.93 6.84
CA ARG A 180 -17.98 -10.05 7.37
C ARG A 180 -19.10 -9.79 6.36
N MET A 181 -18.77 -9.78 5.08
CA MET A 181 -19.77 -9.56 4.05
C MET A 181 -20.56 -10.82 3.76
N LEU A 182 -19.93 -12.01 3.77
CA LEU A 182 -20.66 -13.28 3.72
C LEU A 182 -21.68 -13.40 4.86
N GLU A 183 -21.33 -12.93 6.07
CA GLU A 183 -22.26 -12.90 7.22
C GLU A 183 -23.50 -12.00 6.99
N THR A 184 -23.39 -10.97 6.15
CA THR A 184 -24.49 -10.02 5.87
C THR A 184 -25.20 -10.28 4.55
N LEU A 185 -24.72 -11.21 3.73
CA LEU A 185 -25.29 -11.54 2.42
C LEU A 185 -26.74 -12.05 2.52
N PRO A 186 -27.10 -12.97 3.44
CA PRO A 186 -28.46 -13.47 3.55
C PRO A 186 -29.50 -12.36 3.76
N GLU A 187 -29.20 -11.39 4.63
CA GLU A 187 -30.04 -10.23 4.91
C GLU A 187 -30.13 -9.31 3.68
N ARG A 188 -29.00 -8.99 3.05
CA ARG A 188 -28.95 -8.10 1.87
C ARG A 188 -29.63 -8.68 0.64
N LEU A 189 -29.66 -10.00 0.51
CA LEU A 189 -30.34 -10.70 -0.56
C LEU A 189 -31.78 -11.08 -0.19
N GLU A 190 -32.25 -10.73 1.01
CA GLU A 190 -33.58 -11.06 1.51
C GLU A 190 -33.86 -12.57 1.34
N MET A 191 -32.89 -13.41 1.71
CA MET A 191 -32.99 -14.86 1.56
C MET A 191 -34.09 -15.44 2.45
N THR A 192 -34.83 -16.43 1.94
CA THR A 192 -35.78 -17.20 2.76
C THR A 192 -35.03 -18.09 3.76
N PRO A 193 -35.65 -18.53 4.87
CA PRO A 193 -34.99 -19.42 5.83
C PRO A 193 -34.35 -20.68 5.21
N GLU A 194 -35.03 -21.26 4.22
CA GLU A 194 -34.54 -22.42 3.47
C GLU A 194 -33.30 -22.10 2.62
N GLN A 195 -33.27 -20.92 2.00
CA GLN A 195 -32.10 -20.44 1.25
C GLN A 195 -30.93 -20.13 2.20
N VAL A 196 -31.19 -19.59 3.40
CA VAL A 196 -30.13 -19.36 4.40
C VAL A 196 -29.45 -20.67 4.79
N THR A 197 -30.21 -21.74 5.04
CA THR A 197 -29.63 -23.06 5.33
C THR A 197 -28.74 -23.58 4.18
N LYS A 198 -29.18 -23.42 2.92
CA LYS A 198 -28.36 -23.79 1.75
C LYS A 198 -27.10 -22.92 1.63
N PHE A 199 -27.24 -21.62 1.87
CA PHE A 199 -26.14 -20.66 1.87
C PHE A 199 -25.08 -21.04 2.91
N ASP A 200 -25.49 -21.34 4.14
CA ASP A 200 -24.57 -21.72 5.21
C ASP A 200 -23.80 -22.99 4.89
N ALA A 201 -24.47 -24.00 4.30
CA ALA A 201 -23.82 -25.22 3.85
C ALA A 201 -22.77 -24.95 2.76
N VAL A 202 -23.11 -24.14 1.76
CA VAL A 202 -22.19 -23.75 0.67
C VAL A 202 -21.00 -22.95 1.21
N VAL A 203 -21.23 -22.04 2.16
CA VAL A 203 -20.17 -21.25 2.80
C VAL A 203 -19.26 -22.13 3.67
N ALA A 204 -19.81 -23.09 4.41
CA ALA A 204 -19.03 -24.02 5.21
C ALA A 204 -18.09 -24.87 4.34
N GLU A 205 -18.62 -25.47 3.27
CA GLU A 205 -17.83 -26.26 2.32
C GLU A 205 -16.74 -25.40 1.63
N HIS A 206 -17.09 -24.16 1.26
CA HIS A 206 -16.13 -23.22 0.69
C HIS A 206 -15.00 -22.87 1.69
N ARG A 207 -15.31 -22.69 2.98
CA ARG A 207 -14.31 -22.47 4.04
C ARG A 207 -13.39 -23.66 4.23
N GLU A 208 -13.92 -24.88 4.22
CA GLU A 208 -13.12 -26.11 4.29
C GLU A 208 -12.17 -26.22 3.09
N THR A 209 -12.68 -25.95 1.88
CA THR A 209 -11.88 -25.95 0.65
C THR A 209 -10.72 -24.93 0.74
N LEU A 210 -11.00 -23.72 1.23
CA LEU A 210 -9.96 -22.70 1.45
C LEU A 210 -8.97 -23.09 2.55
N ALA A 211 -9.43 -23.76 3.61
CA ALA A 211 -8.58 -24.22 4.70
C ALA A 211 -7.59 -25.29 4.22
N ALA A 212 -8.08 -26.32 3.53
CA ALA A 212 -7.24 -27.37 2.95
C ALA A 212 -6.20 -26.78 1.99
N HIS A 213 -6.62 -25.85 1.14
CA HIS A 213 -5.70 -25.20 0.21
C HIS A 213 -4.68 -24.28 0.89
N ARG A 214 -5.06 -23.67 2.01
CA ARG A 214 -4.12 -22.89 2.81
C ARG A 214 -3.02 -23.78 3.39
N GLU A 215 -3.36 -25.00 3.84
CA GLU A 215 -2.39 -25.99 4.32
C GLU A 215 -1.42 -26.40 3.20
N GLU A 216 -1.92 -26.57 1.96
CA GLU A 216 -1.09 -26.86 0.78
C GLU A 216 -0.14 -25.70 0.41
N ILE A 217 -0.62 -24.45 0.45
CA ILE A 217 0.20 -23.27 0.10
C ILE A 217 1.22 -22.92 1.19
N GLN A 218 0.93 -23.22 2.46
CA GLN A 218 1.77 -22.83 3.59
C GLN A 218 3.25 -23.23 3.42
N PRO A 219 3.61 -24.49 3.10
CA PRO A 219 5.01 -24.88 2.90
C PRO A 219 5.66 -24.11 1.75
N LEU A 220 4.99 -23.94 0.60
CA LEU A 220 5.52 -23.17 -0.54
C LEU A 220 5.85 -21.73 -0.15
N VAL A 221 5.01 -21.09 0.68
CA VAL A 221 5.27 -19.74 1.19
C VAL A 221 6.46 -19.71 2.13
N GLN A 222 6.64 -20.73 2.98
CA GLN A 222 7.81 -20.84 3.87
C GLN A 222 9.10 -21.02 3.05
N GLU A 223 9.11 -21.92 2.08
CA GLU A 223 10.23 -22.10 1.15
C GLU A 223 10.55 -20.82 0.39
N MET A 224 9.54 -20.10 -0.10
CA MET A 224 9.75 -18.86 -0.84
C MET A 224 10.39 -17.78 0.04
N ARG A 225 10.08 -17.77 1.35
CA ARG A 225 10.73 -16.86 2.30
C ARG A 225 12.18 -17.26 2.54
N ALA A 226 12.46 -18.56 2.71
CA ALA A 226 13.81 -19.07 2.90
C ALA A 226 14.71 -18.76 1.68
N ALA A 227 14.21 -19.01 0.45
CA ALA A 227 14.92 -18.70 -0.79
C ALA A 227 15.31 -17.21 -0.87
N ARG A 228 14.38 -16.30 -0.53
CA ARG A 228 14.68 -14.86 -0.47
C ARG A 228 15.72 -14.49 0.56
N GLN A 229 15.71 -15.14 1.73
CA GLN A 229 16.70 -14.89 2.77
C GLN A 229 18.10 -15.37 2.33
N ALA A 230 18.16 -16.43 1.54
CA ALA A 230 19.40 -16.95 0.94
C ALA A 230 19.87 -16.16 -0.31
N GLY A 231 19.06 -15.22 -0.81
CA GLY A 231 19.35 -14.49 -2.06
C GLY A 231 19.09 -15.30 -3.33
N ASP A 232 18.36 -16.41 -3.25
CA ASP A 232 17.96 -17.25 -4.38
C ASP A 232 16.68 -16.71 -5.03
N ASP A 233 16.86 -15.70 -5.87
CA ASP A 233 15.77 -15.01 -6.56
C ASP A 233 15.05 -15.90 -7.59
N GLU A 234 15.77 -16.85 -8.21
CA GLU A 234 15.23 -17.79 -9.20
C GLU A 234 14.24 -18.76 -8.54
N ARG A 235 14.66 -19.42 -7.45
CA ARG A 235 13.79 -20.31 -6.68
C ARG A 235 12.59 -19.56 -6.10
N ALA A 236 12.80 -18.32 -5.63
CA ALA A 236 11.71 -17.49 -5.12
C ALA A 236 10.71 -17.06 -6.21
N ALA A 237 11.13 -16.99 -7.48
CA ALA A 237 10.25 -16.73 -8.62
C ALA A 237 9.44 -17.97 -9.01
N GLU A 238 10.10 -19.13 -9.07
CA GLU A 238 9.44 -20.42 -9.34
C GLU A 238 8.35 -20.72 -8.30
N LEU A 239 8.68 -20.62 -7.00
CA LEU A 239 7.72 -20.84 -5.91
C LEU A 239 6.54 -19.87 -5.96
N ARG A 240 6.77 -18.63 -6.43
CA ARG A 240 5.69 -17.66 -6.62
C ARG A 240 4.70 -18.14 -7.69
N GLU A 241 5.21 -18.66 -8.80
CA GLU A 241 4.37 -19.21 -9.87
C GLU A 241 3.60 -20.44 -9.38
N GLN A 242 4.24 -21.36 -8.66
CA GLN A 242 3.57 -22.52 -8.05
C GLN A 242 2.42 -22.10 -7.12
N ILE A 243 2.66 -21.11 -6.25
CA ILE A 243 1.61 -20.56 -5.38
C ILE A 243 0.48 -19.91 -6.20
N GLU A 244 0.80 -19.22 -7.29
CA GLU A 244 -0.21 -18.59 -8.15
C GLU A 244 -1.06 -19.64 -8.87
N GLN A 245 -0.43 -20.70 -9.40
CA GLN A 245 -1.11 -21.83 -10.04
C GLN A 245 -2.00 -22.59 -9.04
N ALA A 246 -1.48 -22.87 -7.84
CA ALA A 246 -2.24 -23.48 -6.76
C ALA A 246 -3.50 -22.65 -6.47
N ARG A 247 -3.35 -21.33 -6.32
CA ARG A 247 -4.47 -20.40 -6.06
C ARG A 247 -5.48 -20.31 -7.20
N ALA A 248 -5.04 -20.43 -8.45
CA ALA A 248 -5.92 -20.29 -9.61
C ALA A 248 -7.00 -21.39 -9.67
N GLY A 249 -6.73 -22.56 -9.08
CA GLY A 249 -7.65 -23.71 -9.07
C GLY A 249 -8.63 -23.76 -7.90
N VAL A 250 -8.37 -23.03 -6.81
CA VAL A 250 -9.12 -23.26 -5.57
C VAL A 250 -10.11 -22.16 -5.30
N GLY A 251 -11.38 -22.52 -5.53
CA GLY A 251 -12.52 -21.97 -4.80
C GLY A 251 -12.58 -20.46 -4.79
N GLY A 252 -12.06 -19.77 -5.80
CA GLY A 252 -12.06 -18.31 -5.83
C GLY A 252 -13.49 -17.78 -5.69
N PRO A 253 -13.66 -16.47 -5.47
CA PRO A 253 -14.98 -15.84 -5.41
C PRO A 253 -15.92 -16.34 -6.52
N GLY A 254 -15.44 -16.48 -7.76
CA GLY A 254 -16.23 -17.03 -8.87
C GLY A 254 -16.86 -18.42 -8.61
N ALA A 255 -16.15 -19.35 -7.96
CA ALA A 255 -16.67 -20.67 -7.65
C ALA A 255 -17.81 -20.62 -6.63
N LEU A 256 -17.67 -19.77 -5.60
CA LEU A 256 -18.76 -19.54 -4.64
C LEU A 256 -19.98 -18.94 -5.34
N ARG A 257 -19.80 -17.94 -6.21
CA ARG A 257 -20.90 -17.32 -6.98
C ARG A 257 -21.66 -18.36 -7.81
N THR A 258 -20.96 -19.27 -8.48
CA THR A 258 -21.58 -20.35 -9.25
C THR A 258 -22.48 -21.21 -8.35
N ARG A 259 -22.00 -21.62 -7.17
CA ARG A 259 -22.81 -22.44 -6.23
C ARG A 259 -24.02 -21.68 -5.68
N LEU A 260 -23.87 -20.39 -5.39
CA LEU A 260 -24.99 -19.55 -4.95
C LEU A 260 -26.08 -19.45 -6.04
N SER A 261 -25.70 -19.42 -7.31
CA SER A 261 -26.66 -19.30 -8.42
C SER A 261 -27.61 -20.49 -8.57
N GLU A 262 -27.30 -21.64 -7.96
CA GLU A 262 -28.14 -22.85 -8.04
C GLU A 262 -29.45 -22.75 -7.23
N PHE A 263 -29.52 -21.86 -6.24
CA PHE A 263 -30.71 -21.74 -5.36
C PHE A 263 -31.19 -20.31 -5.13
N LEU A 264 -30.47 -19.30 -5.63
CA LEU A 264 -30.94 -17.91 -5.63
C LEU A 264 -31.90 -17.64 -6.79
N THR A 265 -32.85 -16.75 -6.57
CA THR A 265 -33.74 -16.30 -7.66
C THR A 265 -33.00 -15.36 -8.62
N PRO A 266 -33.53 -15.12 -9.84
CA PRO A 266 -32.93 -14.15 -10.78
C PRO A 266 -32.76 -12.73 -10.18
N GLU A 267 -33.73 -12.28 -9.37
CA GLU A 267 -33.69 -10.97 -8.71
C GLU A 267 -32.57 -10.93 -7.66
N GLN A 268 -32.41 -11.99 -6.86
CA GLN A 268 -31.34 -12.10 -5.89
C GLN A 268 -29.97 -12.19 -6.56
N MET A 269 -29.87 -12.89 -7.70
CA MET A 269 -28.63 -12.94 -8.48
C MET A 269 -28.24 -11.57 -9.02
N THR A 270 -29.21 -10.76 -9.46
CA THR A 270 -28.95 -9.37 -9.89
C THR A 270 -28.39 -8.54 -8.73
N ARG A 271 -28.99 -8.64 -7.54
CA ARG A 271 -28.47 -7.96 -6.33
C ARG A 271 -27.10 -8.48 -5.93
N LEU A 272 -26.87 -9.79 -6.04
CA LEU A 272 -25.59 -10.40 -5.75
C LEU A 272 -24.53 -9.83 -6.70
N ASP A 273 -24.84 -9.64 -7.98
CA ASP A 273 -23.92 -9.08 -8.97
C ASP A 273 -23.55 -7.63 -8.68
N ASP A 274 -24.45 -6.83 -8.13
CA ASP A 274 -24.15 -5.46 -7.66
C ASP A 274 -23.25 -5.44 -6.40
N LEU A 275 -23.42 -6.45 -5.55
CA LEU A 275 -22.60 -6.63 -4.34
C LEU A 275 -21.26 -7.30 -4.65
N TRP A 276 -21.17 -8.09 -5.72
CA TRP A 276 -20.03 -8.96 -6.02
C TRP A 276 -18.70 -8.21 -6.23
N PRO A 277 -18.66 -7.05 -6.91
CA PRO A 277 -17.45 -6.25 -6.96
C PRO A 277 -16.98 -5.84 -5.56
N GLN A 278 -17.88 -5.59 -4.62
CA GLN A 278 -17.47 -5.25 -3.25
C GLN A 278 -16.80 -6.44 -2.57
N LEU A 279 -17.32 -7.65 -2.86
CA LEU A 279 -16.88 -8.97 -2.40
C LEU A 279 -15.52 -9.37 -2.96
N ASP A 280 -15.35 -9.41 -4.28
CA ASP A 280 -14.10 -9.82 -4.95
C ASP A 280 -12.93 -8.82 -4.72
N GLY A 281 -13.12 -7.85 -3.82
CA GLY A 281 -12.22 -6.75 -3.59
C GLY A 281 -12.02 -5.95 -4.87
N ALA A 282 -13.13 -5.70 -5.59
CA ALA A 282 -13.36 -5.16 -6.94
C ALA A 282 -12.05 -4.94 -7.68
N PRO A 283 -11.84 -5.54 -8.88
CA PRO A 283 -10.60 -5.42 -9.64
C PRO A 283 -10.12 -3.99 -9.51
N ARG A 284 -9.04 -3.82 -8.73
CA ARG A 284 -8.72 -2.55 -8.07
C ARG A 284 -8.90 -1.48 -9.11
N GLN A 285 -9.96 -0.68 -9.01
CA GLN A 285 -10.32 0.27 -10.07
C GLN A 285 -9.04 0.95 -10.48
N LEU A 286 -8.70 0.83 -11.76
CA LEU A 286 -7.46 1.34 -12.30
C LEU A 286 -7.33 2.78 -11.81
N ASP A 287 -6.43 2.97 -10.86
CA ASP A 287 -6.22 4.29 -10.30
C ASP A 287 -5.80 5.17 -11.48
N ALA A 288 -6.37 6.37 -11.58
CA ALA A 288 -5.99 7.36 -12.59
C ALA A 288 -4.46 7.45 -12.70
N ARG A 289 -3.76 7.36 -11.55
CA ARG A 289 -2.29 7.31 -11.51
C ARG A 289 -1.70 6.16 -12.33
N ARG A 290 -2.21 4.93 -12.21
CA ARG A 290 -1.72 3.77 -12.97
C ARG A 290 -1.98 3.93 -14.47
N MET A 291 -3.12 4.48 -14.87
CA MET A 291 -3.41 4.81 -16.26
C MET A 291 -2.41 5.81 -16.83
N PHE A 292 -2.12 6.90 -16.12
CA PHE A 292 -1.11 7.86 -16.55
C PHE A 292 0.30 7.27 -16.59
N ASP A 293 0.68 6.47 -15.58
CA ASP A 293 1.97 5.80 -15.55
C ASP A 293 2.13 4.80 -16.70
N ALA A 294 1.07 4.08 -17.09
CA ALA A 294 1.07 3.22 -18.27
C ALA A 294 1.22 4.03 -19.57
N ALA A 295 0.44 5.11 -19.72
CA ALA A 295 0.51 5.95 -20.91
C ALA A 295 1.88 6.62 -21.09
N ARG A 296 2.54 7.05 -20.01
CA ARG A 296 3.89 7.66 -20.06
C ARG A 296 5.02 6.69 -20.40
N ARG A 297 4.77 5.38 -20.37
CA ARG A 297 5.76 4.36 -20.78
C ARG A 297 5.79 4.16 -22.30
N LEU A 298 4.81 4.70 -23.01
CA LEU A 298 4.76 4.69 -24.46
C LEU A 298 5.68 5.78 -25.02
N ASP A 299 6.16 5.59 -26.24
CA ASP A 299 6.90 6.61 -26.99
C ASP A 299 5.93 7.68 -27.50
N LEU A 300 5.54 8.59 -26.60
CA LEU A 300 4.63 9.69 -26.90
C LEU A 300 5.35 10.81 -27.64
N THR A 301 4.68 11.38 -28.64
CA THR A 301 5.11 12.67 -29.22
C THR A 301 5.01 13.79 -28.19
N ARG A 302 5.66 14.93 -28.47
CA ARG A 302 5.60 16.11 -27.60
C ARG A 302 4.15 16.57 -27.37
N ASP A 303 3.37 16.66 -28.44
CA ASP A 303 1.97 17.11 -28.38
C ASP A 303 1.09 16.14 -27.56
N GLN A 304 1.28 14.83 -27.74
CA GLN A 304 0.59 13.82 -26.95
C GLN A 304 0.95 13.91 -25.46
N SER A 305 2.24 14.11 -25.16
CA SER A 305 2.72 14.28 -23.79
C SER A 305 2.12 15.51 -23.12
N GLU A 306 1.99 16.62 -23.85
CA GLU A 306 1.37 17.85 -23.35
C GLU A 306 -0.14 17.67 -23.11
N LYS A 307 -0.87 17.00 -24.02
CA LYS A 307 -2.28 16.63 -23.85
C LYS A 307 -2.49 15.71 -22.64
N LEU A 308 -1.64 14.68 -22.47
CA LEU A 308 -1.71 13.76 -21.35
C LEU A 308 -1.48 14.49 -20.00
N ARG A 309 -0.51 15.42 -19.94
CA ARG A 309 -0.28 16.27 -18.76
C ARG A 309 -1.48 17.17 -18.44
N ALA A 310 -2.15 17.72 -19.45
CA ALA A 310 -3.36 18.52 -19.25
C ALA A 310 -4.51 17.67 -18.69
N LEU A 311 -4.73 16.48 -19.26
CA LEU A 311 -5.73 15.52 -18.81
C LEU A 311 -5.48 15.09 -17.35
N GLU A 312 -4.22 14.87 -16.96
CA GLU A 312 -3.86 14.56 -15.57
C GLU A 312 -4.17 15.68 -14.60
N ARG A 313 -3.87 16.95 -14.96
CA ARG A 313 -4.24 18.10 -14.14
C ARG A 313 -5.76 18.17 -13.95
N GLN A 314 -6.52 17.96 -15.01
CA GLN A 314 -7.98 17.95 -14.96
C GLN A 314 -8.51 16.82 -14.07
N ALA A 315 -7.99 15.59 -14.22
CA ALA A 315 -8.38 14.45 -13.39
C ALA A 315 -8.08 14.69 -11.90
N ARG A 316 -6.99 15.37 -11.56
CA ARG A 316 -6.66 15.76 -10.18
C ARG A 316 -7.66 16.75 -9.59
N THR A 317 -8.12 17.74 -10.37
CA THR A 317 -9.12 18.71 -9.91
C THR A 317 -10.52 18.11 -9.74
N GLN A 318 -10.84 17.04 -10.48
CA GLN A 318 -12.12 16.36 -10.38
C GLN A 318 -12.23 15.39 -9.20
N ARG A 319 -11.34 15.44 -8.20
CA ARG A 319 -11.48 14.69 -6.94
C ARG A 319 -12.63 15.27 -6.11
N GLY A 320 -13.87 14.99 -6.52
CA GLY A 320 -15.07 15.33 -5.76
C GLY A 320 -15.15 14.56 -4.44
N GLU A 321 -15.60 15.25 -3.39
CA GLU A 321 -16.06 14.66 -2.14
C GLU A 321 -17.57 14.39 -2.27
N GLY A 322 -18.01 13.16 -2.00
CA GLY A 322 -19.42 12.79 -2.10
C GLY A 322 -19.66 11.33 -1.70
N PRO A 323 -20.90 10.98 -1.30
CA PRO A 323 -21.28 9.64 -0.83
C PRO A 323 -21.14 8.57 -1.93
N ASP A 324 -21.37 8.90 -3.20
CA ASP A 324 -21.25 7.99 -4.34
C ASP A 324 -19.86 7.94 -4.98
N ARG A 325 -18.83 8.06 -4.15
CA ARG A 325 -17.43 8.17 -4.61
C ARG A 325 -17.00 7.01 -5.51
N ARG A 326 -17.52 5.80 -5.30
CA ARG A 326 -17.12 4.59 -6.05
C ARG A 326 -17.71 4.53 -7.45
N ALA A 327 -19.01 4.80 -7.60
CA ALA A 327 -19.66 4.84 -8.91
C ALA A 327 -19.07 5.97 -9.76
N LEU A 328 -18.91 7.16 -9.17
CA LEU A 328 -18.25 8.29 -9.83
C LEU A 328 -16.78 8.00 -10.17
N GLN A 329 -16.06 7.22 -9.36
CA GLN A 329 -14.69 6.80 -9.68
C GLN A 329 -14.66 5.82 -10.86
N ALA A 330 -15.59 4.87 -10.95
CA ALA A 330 -15.68 3.94 -12.08
C ALA A 330 -15.92 4.69 -13.39
N GLU A 331 -16.91 5.58 -13.39
CA GLU A 331 -17.27 6.40 -14.55
C GLU A 331 -16.09 7.31 -14.97
N ARG A 332 -15.46 7.97 -14.00
CA ARG A 332 -14.27 8.79 -14.26
C ARG A 332 -13.10 7.97 -14.79
N ALA A 333 -12.90 6.75 -14.30
CA ALA A 333 -11.85 5.87 -14.80
C ALA A 333 -12.12 5.42 -16.23
N ALA A 334 -13.36 5.06 -16.56
CA ALA A 334 -13.78 4.70 -17.92
C ALA A 334 -13.61 5.88 -18.89
N LYS A 335 -14.08 7.07 -18.49
CA LYS A 335 -13.89 8.31 -19.24
C LYS A 335 -12.41 8.64 -19.44
N LEU A 336 -11.63 8.58 -18.37
CA LEU A 336 -10.19 8.85 -18.43
C LEU A 336 -9.48 7.87 -19.38
N ARG A 337 -9.84 6.59 -19.36
CA ARG A 337 -9.32 5.60 -20.31
C ARG A 337 -9.65 5.99 -21.76
N ALA A 338 -10.90 6.38 -22.02
CA ALA A 338 -11.32 6.82 -23.36
C ALA A 338 -10.55 8.08 -23.82
N ASP A 339 -10.39 9.07 -22.94
CA ASP A 339 -9.65 10.31 -23.22
C ASP A 339 -8.16 10.03 -23.50
N ILE A 340 -7.54 9.08 -22.78
CA ILE A 340 -6.16 8.65 -23.06
C ILE A 340 -6.09 7.99 -24.43
N LEU A 341 -6.98 7.03 -24.73
CA LEU A 341 -7.00 6.35 -26.04
C LEU A 341 -7.18 7.32 -27.20
N ALA A 342 -7.96 8.39 -27.04
CA ALA A 342 -8.15 9.41 -28.07
C ALA A 342 -6.88 10.23 -28.37
N ILE A 343 -5.91 10.28 -27.45
CA ILE A 343 -4.62 10.96 -27.65
C ILE A 343 -3.62 10.05 -28.37
N LEU A 344 -3.75 8.73 -28.22
CA LEU A 344 -2.80 7.73 -28.71
C LEU A 344 -3.03 7.35 -30.17
N THR A 345 -1.95 6.98 -30.86
CA THR A 345 -2.03 6.35 -32.19
C THR A 345 -2.49 4.90 -32.05
N GLU A 346 -3.01 4.29 -33.13
CA GLU A 346 -3.43 2.87 -33.12
C GLU A 346 -2.40 1.89 -32.55
N PRO A 347 -1.10 1.91 -32.94
CA PRO A 347 -0.12 1.02 -32.32
C PRO A 347 0.07 1.28 -30.82
N GLN A 348 0.05 2.55 -30.39
CA GLN A 348 0.16 2.92 -28.98
C GLN A 348 -1.06 2.48 -28.16
N LYS A 349 -2.28 2.49 -28.75
CA LYS A 349 -3.50 2.00 -28.08
C LYS A 349 -3.35 0.52 -27.71
N ALA A 350 -2.90 -0.32 -28.64
CA ALA A 350 -2.69 -1.74 -28.37
C ALA A 350 -1.65 -2.00 -27.26
N GLU A 351 -0.56 -1.23 -27.24
CA GLU A 351 0.45 -1.34 -26.20
C GLU A 351 -0.04 -0.83 -24.84
N PHE A 352 -0.79 0.28 -24.83
CA PHE A 352 -1.45 0.80 -23.64
C PHE A 352 -2.36 -0.25 -23.01
N GLU A 353 -3.19 -0.94 -23.80
CA GLU A 353 -4.08 -1.97 -23.28
C GLU A 353 -3.33 -3.16 -22.69
N LYS A 354 -2.23 -3.59 -23.30
CA LYS A 354 -1.34 -4.63 -22.73
C LYS A 354 -0.74 -4.18 -21.40
N LEU A 355 -0.28 -2.93 -21.30
CA LEU A 355 0.25 -2.37 -20.04
C LEU A 355 -0.82 -2.29 -18.96
N MET A 356 -2.05 -1.93 -19.32
CA MET A 356 -3.19 -1.87 -18.42
C MET A 356 -3.58 -3.26 -17.91
N GLN A 357 -3.71 -4.25 -18.80
CA GLN A 357 -3.98 -5.65 -18.42
C GLN A 357 -2.88 -6.20 -17.50
N ARG A 358 -1.61 -5.88 -17.77
CA ARG A 358 -0.49 -6.23 -16.89
C ARG A 358 -0.58 -5.52 -15.53
N ALA A 359 -0.98 -4.25 -15.50
CA ALA A 359 -1.12 -3.48 -14.26
C ALA A 359 -2.29 -3.95 -13.39
N GLU A 360 -3.36 -4.47 -13.99
CA GLU A 360 -4.47 -5.12 -13.29
C GLU A 360 -4.03 -6.43 -12.65
N ARG A 361 -3.27 -7.25 -13.39
CA ARG A 361 -2.74 -8.54 -12.90
C ARG A 361 -1.62 -8.38 -11.88
N ALA A 362 -0.83 -7.31 -11.96
CA ALA A 362 0.28 -7.11 -11.05
C ALA A 362 -0.24 -6.91 -9.60
N PRO A 363 0.10 -7.81 -8.66
CA PRO A 363 -0.18 -7.59 -7.25
C PRO A 363 0.44 -6.25 -6.86
N ARG A 364 -0.23 -5.46 -6.01
CA ARG A 364 0.38 -4.25 -5.45
C ARG A 364 1.70 -4.66 -4.81
N ARG A 365 2.82 -4.43 -5.50
CA ARG A 365 4.13 -4.30 -4.86
C ARG A 365 3.87 -3.29 -3.76
N GLY A 366 3.99 -3.75 -2.50
CA GLY A 366 3.36 -3.13 -1.34
C GLY A 366 3.40 -1.61 -1.44
N GLY A 367 2.26 -0.97 -1.19
CA GLY A 367 2.19 0.49 -1.15
C GLY A 367 3.22 1.08 -0.17
N PRO A 368 3.26 2.41 0.00
CA PRO A 368 4.30 3.14 0.75
C PRO A 368 4.57 2.76 2.23
N GLY A 369 4.11 1.62 2.73
CA GLY A 369 4.50 1.01 4.02
C GLY A 369 5.07 -0.41 3.91
N GLY A 370 5.36 -0.94 2.72
CA GLY A 370 6.14 -2.17 2.58
C GLY A 370 7.63 -1.90 2.84
N PRO A 371 8.36 -2.78 3.54
CA PRO A 371 9.79 -2.61 3.81
C PRO A 371 10.53 -2.38 2.49
N GLY A 372 11.26 -1.27 2.43
CA GLY A 372 11.85 -0.73 1.21
C GLY A 372 12.65 -1.79 0.46
N GLY A 373 12.25 -2.05 -0.79
CA GLY A 373 13.18 -2.66 -1.73
C GLY A 373 14.42 -1.77 -1.82
N PRO A 374 15.62 -2.37 -1.97
CA PRO A 374 16.88 -1.63 -1.96
C PRO A 374 16.79 -0.48 -2.94
N GLY A 375 16.86 0.74 -2.40
CA GLY A 375 16.92 1.96 -3.18
C GLY A 375 17.98 1.81 -4.25
N ARG A 376 17.58 2.02 -5.49
CA ARG A 376 18.49 2.22 -6.62
C ARG A 376 19.53 3.26 -6.16
N PRO A 377 20.84 3.00 -6.29
CA PRO A 377 21.86 3.96 -5.91
C PRO A 377 21.52 5.30 -6.52
N GLY A 378 21.27 6.30 -5.67
CA GLY A 378 21.18 7.67 -6.11
C GLY A 378 22.46 7.98 -6.85
N GLY A 379 22.31 8.49 -8.08
CA GLY A 379 23.41 9.14 -8.77
C GLY A 379 23.96 10.28 -7.90
N PRO A 380 25.21 10.68 -8.13
CA PRO A 380 25.92 11.63 -7.28
C PRO A 380 25.12 12.93 -7.21
N ASP A 381 24.52 13.19 -6.05
CA ASP A 381 24.08 14.52 -5.66
C ASP A 381 25.37 15.29 -5.37
N ASP A 382 25.55 16.38 -6.09
CA ASP A 382 26.73 17.21 -6.07
C ASP A 382 27.07 17.63 -4.64
N GLY A 383 28.29 17.24 -4.24
CA GLY A 383 28.84 17.62 -2.96
C GLY A 383 28.84 19.13 -2.81
N ALA A 384 28.20 19.60 -1.74
CA ALA A 384 28.63 20.81 -1.09
C ALA A 384 30.03 20.55 -0.51
N PHE A 385 31.05 20.70 -1.36
CA PHE A 385 32.41 20.90 -0.91
C PHE A 385 32.41 22.11 0.05
N PRO A 386 33.00 22.00 1.25
CA PRO A 386 33.30 23.21 2.00
C PRO A 386 34.18 24.12 1.13
N PRO A 387 33.96 25.44 1.13
CA PRO A 387 34.82 26.35 0.37
C PRO A 387 36.28 26.15 0.80
N PRO A 388 37.23 26.18 -0.14
CA PRO A 388 38.65 26.07 0.20
C PRO A 388 39.03 27.17 1.19
N PRO A 389 39.96 26.90 2.12
CA PRO A 389 40.47 27.91 3.03
C PRO A 389 41.05 29.09 2.21
N PRO A 390 40.91 30.34 2.69
CA PRO A 390 41.50 31.48 2.02
C PRO A 390 43.02 31.29 1.89
N PRO A 391 43.64 31.75 0.79
CA PRO A 391 45.08 31.70 0.64
C PRO A 391 45.76 32.47 1.77
N PRO A 392 46.95 32.04 2.23
CA PRO A 392 47.73 32.79 3.19
C PRO A 392 48.04 34.20 2.62
N PRO A 393 48.09 35.23 3.48
CA PRO A 393 48.49 36.56 3.03
C PRO A 393 49.88 36.49 2.41
N PRO A 394 50.15 37.31 1.37
CA PRO A 394 51.51 37.41 0.82
C PRO A 394 52.49 37.81 1.93
N PRO A 395 53.74 37.34 1.87
CA PRO A 395 54.78 37.83 2.76
C PRO A 395 54.86 39.35 2.62
N LEU A 396 54.94 40.04 3.76
CA LEU A 396 55.29 41.44 3.80
C LEU A 396 56.71 41.55 3.27
N ASP A 397 56.89 42.30 2.19
CA ASP A 397 58.20 42.70 1.70
C ASP A 397 58.82 43.60 2.79
N ASP A 398 59.70 43.01 3.60
CA ASP A 398 60.63 43.74 4.47
C ASP A 398 61.76 44.28 3.59
N ASP A 399 61.49 45.36 2.87
CA ASP A 399 62.52 46.18 2.25
C ASP A 399 62.34 47.64 2.71
N GLU A 400 63.48 48.28 2.95
CA GLU A 400 63.71 49.71 3.18
C GLU A 400 63.62 50.20 4.64
N ASP A 401 64.75 50.08 5.34
CA ASP A 401 65.33 51.21 6.09
C ASP A 401 66.87 51.16 5.96
N GLU A 402 67.37 51.65 4.83
CA GLU A 402 68.70 52.28 4.73
C GLU A 402 68.51 53.79 4.87
N ILE A 403 68.82 54.36 6.04
CA ILE A 403 69.45 55.69 6.21
C ILE A 403 70.42 55.63 7.39
#